data_AF-A0A7S2EPF9-F1
#
_entry.id   AF-A0A7S2EPF9-F1
#
_cell.length_a   1.000
_cell.length_b   1.000
_cell.length_c   1.000
_cell.angle_alpha   90.00
_cell.angle_beta   90.00
_cell.angle_gamma   90.00
#
_symmetry.space_group_name_H-M   'P 1'
#
loop_
_entity.id
_entity.type
_entity.pdbx_description
1 polymer ?
#
loop_
_entity_poly.entity_id
_entity_poly.type
_entity_poly.pdbx_seq_one_letter_code
_entity_poly.pdbx_strand_id
1 'polypeptide(L)'
;VELAYLVVLFSAVAIVAPRPIVADGMVWYALSVGLVSFLVAVAFHVAIRRIPGFADRSVLSSSRPGLRDVTVRDATSAFLLAWWWFGAGFLTFRGPFVNTSNGYFGSWGGLAASGSWASSCVAEIRRATDGA
;
A
#
# COMPACT_ATOMS: atom_id res chain seq x y z
N VAL A 1 -1.08 -7.57 -4.50
CA VAL A 1 -1.53 -6.51 -3.57
C VAL A 1 -2.21 -7.13 -2.34
N GLU A 2 -3.43 -7.66 -2.46
CA GLU A 2 -4.25 -8.14 -1.33
C GLU A 2 -3.54 -9.13 -0.38
N LEU A 3 -2.85 -10.14 -0.92
CA LEU A 3 -2.15 -11.16 -0.11
C LEU A 3 -1.05 -10.58 0.80
N ALA A 4 -0.34 -9.54 0.37
CA ALA A 4 0.77 -8.99 1.16
C ALA A 4 0.28 -8.27 2.43
N TYR A 5 -0.85 -7.58 2.34
CA TYR A 5 -1.45 -6.87 3.48
C TYR A 5 -2.00 -7.85 4.52
N LEU A 6 -2.60 -8.95 4.07
CA LEU A 6 -3.03 -10.04 4.93
C LEU A 6 -1.82 -10.69 5.64
N VAL A 7 -0.73 -10.99 4.92
CA VAL A 7 0.49 -11.56 5.51
C VAL A 7 1.07 -10.66 6.60
N VAL A 8 1.11 -9.34 6.41
CA VAL A 8 1.58 -8.40 7.44
C VAL A 8 0.62 -8.31 8.62
N LEU A 9 -0.69 -8.23 8.37
CA LEU A 9 -1.70 -8.19 9.44
C LEU A 9 -1.64 -9.47 10.30
N PHE A 10 -1.59 -10.65 9.69
CA PHE A 10 -1.45 -11.91 10.40
C PHE A 10 -0.08 -12.06 11.08
N SER A 11 1.01 -11.57 10.49
CA SER A 11 2.33 -11.56 11.15
C SER A 11 2.38 -10.65 12.37
N ALA A 12 1.72 -9.48 12.31
CA ALA A 12 1.61 -8.57 13.44
C ALA A 12 0.73 -9.17 14.56
N VAL A 13 -0.39 -9.83 14.22
CA VAL A 13 -1.23 -10.55 15.17
C VAL A 13 -0.49 -11.75 15.80
N ALA A 14 0.31 -12.48 15.03
CA ALA A 14 1.12 -13.60 15.54
C ALA A 14 2.18 -13.18 16.58
N ILE A 15 2.58 -11.89 16.58
CA ILE A 15 3.55 -11.32 17.54
C ILE A 15 2.87 -10.86 18.85
N VAL A 16 1.54 -10.87 18.93
CA VAL A 16 0.77 -10.48 20.14
C VAL A 16 0.83 -11.54 21.26
N ALA A 17 1.38 -12.74 20.99
CA ALA A 17 1.58 -13.79 21.99
C ALA A 17 3.08 -14.14 22.18
N PRO A 18 3.66 -14.14 23.41
CA PRO A 18 3.12 -13.65 24.68
C PRO A 18 3.97 -12.50 25.28
N ARG A 19 3.37 -11.30 25.31
CA ARG A 19 3.45 -10.27 26.39
C ARG A 19 4.57 -9.21 26.52
N PRO A 20 5.85 -9.43 26.90
CA PRO A 20 6.68 -8.32 27.39
C PRO A 20 7.04 -7.31 26.28
N ILE A 21 7.06 -7.75 25.02
CA ILE A 21 7.31 -6.92 23.83
C ILE A 21 6.17 -5.90 23.58
N VAL A 22 5.00 -6.05 24.22
CA VAL A 22 3.83 -5.17 24.04
C VAL A 22 4.02 -3.77 24.68
N ALA A 23 5.12 -3.55 25.42
CA ALA A 23 5.46 -2.24 25.98
C ALA A 23 5.90 -1.20 24.92
N ASP A 24 6.43 -1.64 23.77
CA ASP A 24 6.94 -0.74 22.74
C ASP A 24 5.81 -0.26 21.81
N GLY A 25 5.58 1.05 21.78
CA GLY A 25 4.52 1.70 20.97
C GLY A 25 4.60 1.41 19.47
N MET A 26 5.71 0.84 18.99
CA MET A 26 5.95 0.43 17.62
C MET A 26 5.12 -0.79 17.18
N VAL A 27 4.65 -1.62 18.11
CA VAL A 27 3.72 -2.73 17.79
C VAL A 27 2.38 -2.18 17.30
N TRP A 28 1.88 -1.10 17.92
CA TRP A 28 0.66 -0.40 17.47
C TRP A 28 0.85 0.24 16.10
N TYR A 29 2.05 0.76 15.81
CA TYR A 29 2.38 1.25 14.47
C TYR A 29 2.32 0.12 13.43
N ALA A 30 2.89 -1.06 13.71
CA ALA A 30 2.81 -2.24 12.83
C ALA A 30 1.36 -2.66 12.52
N LEU A 31 0.53 -2.73 13.56
CA LEU A 31 -0.90 -3.01 13.42
C LEU A 31 -1.61 -1.94 12.59
N SER A 32 -1.29 -0.65 12.79
CA SER A 32 -1.87 0.45 12.02
C SER A 32 -1.49 0.39 10.53
N VAL A 33 -0.23 0.08 10.19
CA VAL A 33 0.24 -0.02 8.81
C VAL A 33 -0.50 -1.13 8.06
N GLY A 34 -0.66 -2.30 8.68
CA GLY A 34 -1.44 -3.42 8.14
C GLY A 34 -2.93 -3.10 8.02
N LEU A 35 -3.55 -2.58 9.09
CA LEU A 35 -4.99 -2.28 9.13
C LEU A 35 -5.39 -1.18 8.15
N VAL A 36 -4.67 -0.06 8.08
CA VAL A 36 -4.94 1.02 7.13
C VAL A 36 -4.84 0.51 5.69
N SER A 37 -3.79 -0.26 5.37
CA SER A 37 -3.63 -0.83 4.03
C SER A 37 -4.75 -1.81 3.67
N PHE A 38 -5.18 -2.65 4.63
CA PHE A 38 -6.30 -3.56 4.45
C PHE A 38 -7.62 -2.81 4.24
N LEU A 39 -7.93 -1.81 5.07
CA LEU A 39 -9.14 -0.99 4.94
C LEU A 39 -9.17 -0.22 3.63
N VAL A 40 -8.06 0.39 3.20
CA VAL A 40 -7.95 1.08 1.90
C VAL A 40 -8.14 0.10 0.75
N ALA A 41 -7.52 -1.09 0.80
CA ALA A 41 -7.69 -2.11 -0.23
C ALA A 41 -9.13 -2.63 -0.32
N VAL A 42 -9.76 -2.94 0.82
CA VAL A 42 -11.17 -3.38 0.89
C VAL A 42 -12.11 -2.27 0.41
N ALA A 43 -11.92 -1.03 0.86
CA ALA A 43 -12.74 0.10 0.43
C ALA A 43 -12.61 0.34 -1.08
N PHE A 44 -11.40 0.30 -1.64
CA PHE A 44 -11.15 0.45 -3.07
C PHE A 44 -11.77 -0.70 -3.89
N HIS A 45 -11.62 -1.94 -3.43
CA HIS A 45 -12.20 -3.13 -4.07
C HIS A 45 -13.74 -3.13 -4.04
N VAL A 46 -14.33 -2.75 -2.90
CA VAL A 46 -15.78 -2.57 -2.75
C VAL A 46 -16.26 -1.42 -3.63
N ALA A 47 -15.54 -0.29 -3.69
CA ALA A 47 -15.91 0.84 -4.53
C ALA A 47 -15.92 0.47 -6.02
N ILE A 48 -14.90 -0.24 -6.52
CA ILE A 48 -14.87 -0.75 -7.91
C ILE A 48 -16.05 -1.70 -8.18
N ARG A 49 -16.38 -2.60 -7.24
CA ARG A 49 -17.51 -3.54 -7.40
C ARG A 49 -18.89 -2.88 -7.29
N ARG A 50 -19.01 -1.75 -6.59
CA ARG A 50 -20.29 -1.06 -6.32
C ARG A 50 -20.56 0.11 -7.26
N ILE A 51 -19.52 0.73 -7.80
CA ILE A 51 -19.60 1.95 -8.59
C ILE A 51 -18.78 1.73 -9.88
N PRO A 52 -19.42 1.42 -11.02
CA PRO A 52 -18.72 1.28 -12.30
C PRO A 52 -18.01 2.60 -12.65
N GLY A 53 -16.78 2.49 -13.17
CA GLY A 53 -15.93 3.64 -13.51
C GLY A 53 -15.35 4.41 -12.31
N PHE A 54 -15.47 3.91 -11.06
CA PHE A 54 -14.89 4.60 -9.89
C PHE A 54 -13.36 4.75 -9.97
N ALA A 55 -12.67 3.71 -10.46
CA ALA A 55 -11.21 3.72 -10.60
C ALA A 55 -10.71 4.78 -11.59
N ASP A 56 -11.50 5.06 -12.63
CA ASP A 56 -11.15 5.90 -13.78
C ASP A 56 -11.54 7.37 -13.60
N ARG A 57 -12.20 7.71 -12.48
CA ARG A 57 -12.50 9.11 -12.13
C ARG A 57 -11.20 9.90 -12.02
N SER A 58 -11.12 11.04 -12.66
CA SER A 58 -9.99 11.96 -12.51
C SER A 58 -10.04 12.64 -11.13
N VAL A 59 -8.91 12.64 -10.44
CA VAL A 59 -8.68 13.34 -9.17
C VAL A 59 -8.03 14.70 -9.44
N LEU A 60 -7.08 14.73 -10.38
CA LEU A 60 -6.47 15.94 -10.90
C LEU A 60 -6.58 15.91 -12.41
N SER A 61 -7.27 16.90 -12.97
CA SER A 61 -7.34 17.07 -14.42
C SER A 61 -6.08 17.78 -14.92
N SER A 62 -5.49 17.23 -15.98
CA SER A 62 -4.28 17.76 -16.59
C SER A 62 -4.65 18.92 -17.52
N SER A 63 -4.32 20.15 -17.13
CA SER A 63 -4.53 21.35 -17.97
C SER A 63 -3.62 21.42 -19.20
N ARG A 64 -2.76 20.41 -19.44
CA ARG A 64 -1.84 20.34 -20.58
C ARG A 64 -2.43 19.43 -21.66
N PRO A 65 -2.59 19.90 -22.92
CA PRO A 65 -3.04 19.03 -24.00
C PRO A 65 -2.05 17.88 -24.22
N GLY A 66 -2.58 16.67 -24.44
CA GLY A 66 -1.79 15.45 -24.62
C GLY A 66 -1.42 14.69 -23.34
N LEU A 67 -1.65 15.24 -22.14
CA LEU A 67 -1.34 14.55 -20.88
C LEU A 67 -2.58 13.89 -20.28
N ARG A 68 -2.48 12.63 -19.82
CA ARG A 68 -3.58 11.94 -19.15
C ARG A 68 -3.93 12.61 -17.81
N ASP A 69 -5.20 12.62 -17.46
CA ASP A 69 -5.66 12.95 -16.11
C ASP A 69 -5.15 11.91 -15.09
N VAL A 70 -4.89 12.36 -13.86
CA VAL A 70 -4.51 11.48 -12.75
C VAL A 70 -5.77 10.85 -12.18
N THR A 71 -5.89 9.52 -12.26
CA THR A 71 -7.10 8.80 -11.82
C THR A 71 -7.08 8.47 -10.31
N VAL A 72 -8.24 8.12 -9.74
CA VAL A 72 -8.35 7.64 -8.34
C VAL A 72 -7.44 6.42 -8.11
N ARG A 73 -7.31 5.54 -9.10
CA ARG A 73 -6.42 4.38 -9.03
C ARG A 73 -4.95 4.80 -8.96
N ASP A 74 -4.54 5.77 -9.78
CA ASP A 74 -3.15 6.26 -9.80
C ASP A 74 -2.81 6.93 -8.45
N ALA A 75 -3.70 7.78 -7.94
CA ALA A 75 -3.56 8.42 -6.62
C ALA A 75 -3.51 7.41 -5.46
N THR A 76 -4.36 6.37 -5.49
CA THR A 76 -4.39 5.31 -4.48
C THR A 76 -3.10 4.48 -4.50
N SER A 77 -2.57 4.18 -5.70
CA SER A 77 -1.30 3.46 -5.84
C SER A 77 -0.11 4.26 -5.29
N ALA A 78 -0.08 5.58 -5.51
CA ALA A 78 0.96 6.47 -4.99
C ALA A 78 0.89 6.61 -3.47
N PHE A 79 -0.32 6.76 -2.91
CA PHE A 79 -0.54 6.78 -1.45
C PHE A 79 -0.04 5.48 -0.80
N LEU A 80 -0.42 4.32 -1.33
CA LEU A 80 0.01 3.03 -0.81
C LEU A 80 1.53 2.84 -0.93
N LEU A 81 2.14 3.23 -2.04
CA LEU A 81 3.60 3.18 -2.18
C LEU A 81 4.32 4.02 -1.11
N ALA A 82 3.88 5.25 -0.88
CA ALA A 82 4.45 6.11 0.17
C ALA A 82 4.22 5.52 1.57
N TRP A 83 3.01 5.04 1.85
CA TRP A 83 2.65 4.40 3.12
C TRP A 83 3.51 3.17 3.42
N TRP A 84 3.73 2.30 2.43
CA TRP A 84 4.58 1.12 2.58
C TRP A 84 6.08 1.43 2.55
N TRP A 85 6.52 2.54 1.95
CA TRP A 85 7.91 2.98 2.03
C TRP A 85 8.29 3.34 3.47
N PHE A 86 7.48 4.20 4.12
CA PHE A 86 7.67 4.52 5.54
C PHE A 86 7.39 3.31 6.45
N GLY A 87 6.33 2.55 6.16
CA GLY A 87 5.98 1.34 6.90
C GLY A 87 7.12 0.32 6.92
N ALA A 88 7.63 -0.10 5.76
CA ALA A 88 8.74 -1.04 5.69
C ALA A 88 10.01 -0.47 6.36
N GLY A 89 10.32 0.81 6.14
CA GLY A 89 11.46 1.47 6.77
C GLY A 89 11.42 1.45 8.30
N PHE A 90 10.37 2.00 8.90
CA PHE A 90 10.24 2.05 10.36
C PHE A 90 10.12 0.65 10.98
N LEU A 91 9.34 -0.24 10.39
CA LEU A 91 9.10 -1.57 10.94
C LEU A 91 10.33 -2.47 10.94
N THR A 92 11.25 -2.28 9.98
CA THR A 92 12.46 -3.12 9.84
C THR A 92 13.71 -2.49 10.44
N PHE A 93 13.94 -1.18 10.26
CA PHE A 93 15.15 -0.54 10.79
C PHE A 93 15.03 -0.07 12.24
N ARG A 94 13.81 0.25 12.71
CA ARG A 94 13.56 0.75 14.07
C ARG A 94 12.77 -0.25 14.92
N GLY A 95 11.99 -1.12 14.29
CA GLY A 95 11.29 -2.24 14.93
C GLY A 95 9.76 -2.18 14.77
N PRO A 96 9.04 -3.27 15.12
CA PRO A 96 9.51 -4.43 15.89
C PRO A 96 10.18 -5.54 15.06
N PHE A 97 10.20 -5.46 13.73
CA PHE A 97 10.71 -6.52 12.85
C PHE A 97 12.18 -6.37 12.49
N VAL A 98 13.06 -6.04 13.45
CA VAL A 98 14.51 -5.85 13.19
C VAL A 98 15.19 -7.17 12.81
N ASN A 99 14.75 -8.28 13.41
CA ASN A 99 15.21 -9.61 13.07
C ASN A 99 14.40 -10.19 11.90
N THR A 100 15.09 -10.92 11.01
CA THR A 100 14.49 -11.64 9.88
C THR A 100 13.40 -12.59 10.35
N SER A 101 12.16 -12.23 10.05
CA SER A 101 10.93 -12.85 10.56
C SER A 101 9.81 -12.66 9.53
N ASN A 102 8.66 -13.32 9.74
CA ASN A 102 7.51 -13.17 8.84
C ASN A 102 7.05 -11.71 8.72
N GLY A 103 7.17 -10.91 9.80
CA GLY A 103 6.92 -9.47 9.77
C GLY A 103 7.91 -8.70 8.91
N TYR A 104 9.21 -9.05 8.95
CA TYR A 104 10.25 -8.44 8.10
C TYR A 104 9.97 -8.71 6.61
N PHE A 105 9.84 -9.98 6.22
CA PHE A 105 9.57 -10.36 4.83
C PHE A 105 8.21 -9.86 4.33
N GLY A 106 7.18 -9.89 5.19
CA GLY A 106 5.87 -9.32 4.89
C GLY A 106 5.95 -7.81 4.62
N SER A 107 6.73 -7.06 5.39
CA SER A 107 6.87 -5.61 5.23
C SER A 107 7.51 -5.24 3.89
N TRP A 108 8.60 -5.91 3.52
CA TRP A 108 9.22 -5.75 2.20
C TRP A 108 8.32 -6.24 1.06
N GLY A 109 7.56 -7.33 1.27
CA GLY A 109 6.58 -7.84 0.31
C GLY A 109 5.41 -6.87 0.08
N GLY A 110 4.93 -6.18 1.12
CA GLY A 110 3.92 -5.11 1.03
C GLY A 110 4.41 -3.92 0.21
N LEU A 111 5.66 -3.50 0.42
CA LEU A 111 6.30 -2.46 -0.38
C LEU A 111 6.46 -2.89 -1.86
N ALA A 112 6.98 -4.09 -2.12
CA ALA A 112 7.12 -4.61 -3.49
C ALA A 112 5.77 -4.72 -4.23
N ALA A 113 4.70 -5.12 -3.52
CA ALA A 113 3.36 -5.19 -4.07
C ALA A 113 2.73 -3.81 -4.36
N SER A 114 3.06 -2.80 -3.56
CA SER A 114 2.65 -1.42 -3.83
C SER A 114 3.43 -0.82 -5.00
N GLY A 115 4.74 -1.11 -5.07
CA GLY A 115 5.61 -0.69 -6.16
C GLY A 115 5.20 -1.25 -7.52
N SER A 116 4.82 -2.52 -7.62
CA SER A 116 4.37 -3.13 -8.88
C SER A 116 3.00 -2.60 -9.37
N TRP A 117 2.13 -2.19 -8.44
CA TRP A 117 0.89 -1.50 -8.81
C TRP A 117 1.17 -0.07 -9.29
N ALA A 118 2.02 0.68 -8.58
CA ALA A 118 2.43 2.02 -9.00
C ALA A 118 3.13 2.01 -10.37
N SER A 119 4.03 1.05 -10.63
CA SER A 119 4.69 0.92 -11.94
C SER A 119 3.71 0.58 -13.06
N SER A 120 2.66 -0.18 -12.77
CA SER A 120 1.58 -0.47 -13.74
C SER A 120 0.82 0.80 -14.11
N CYS A 121 0.50 1.66 -13.13
CA CYS A 121 -0.15 2.95 -13.35
C CYS A 121 0.74 3.90 -14.18
N VAL A 122 2.04 3.99 -13.84
CA VAL A 122 3.03 4.78 -14.59
C VAL A 122 3.19 4.28 -16.04
N ALA A 123 3.19 2.96 -16.26
CA ALA A 123 3.29 2.38 -17.59
C ALA A 123 2.10 2.76 -18.49
N GLU A 124 0.89 2.91 -17.94
CA GLU A 124 -0.25 3.43 -18.69
C GLU A 124 -0.15 4.93 -19.00
N ILE A 125 0.26 5.75 -18.02
CA ILE A 125 0.48 7.19 -18.24
C ILE A 125 1.51 7.41 -19.34
N ARG A 126 2.60 6.63 -19.32
CA ARG A 126 3.62 6.67 -20.38
C ARG A 126 3.05 6.25 -21.74
N ARG A 127 2.31 5.14 -21.83
CA ARG A 127 1.65 4.72 -23.10
C ARG A 127 0.69 5.78 -23.65
N ALA A 128 -0.01 6.49 -22.79
CA ALA A 128 -0.89 7.59 -23.19
C ALA A 128 -0.10 8.83 -23.68
N THR A 129 1.15 9.01 -23.21
CA THR A 129 2.05 10.10 -23.63
C THR A 129 2.80 9.76 -24.92
N ASP A 130 3.29 8.52 -25.03
CA ASP A 130 4.05 8.02 -26.19
C ASP A 130 3.15 7.79 -27.44
N GLY A 131 1.82 7.90 -27.29
CA GLY A 131 0.82 7.67 -28.35
C GLY A 131 -0.06 8.88 -28.69
N ALA A 132 0.31 10.09 -28.23
CA ALA A 132 -0.38 11.35 -28.46
C ALA A 132 0.48 12.34 -29.28
#